data_AF-A0A1F6V2R3-F1
#
_entry.id   AF-A0A1F6V2R3-F1
#
_cell.length_a   1.000
_cell.length_b   1.000
_cell.length_c   1.000
_cell.angle_alpha   90.00
_cell.angle_beta   90.00
_cell.angle_gamma   90.00
#
_symmetry.space_group_name_H-M   'P 1'
#
loop_
_entity.id
_entity.type
_entity.pdbx_description
1 polymer ?
#
loop_
_entity_poly.entity_id
_entity_poly.type
_entity_poly.pdbx_seq_one_letter_code
_entity_poly.pdbx_strand_id
1 'polypeptide(L)' 'MATITIPKNFISNDDLVIIPRKEYESFLDIGKQWKKRLFEEEDTDQAIAIYKKEKKQGKLKISKSLSSLR' A
#
# COMPACT_ATOMS: atom_id res chain seq x y z
N MET A 1 30.18 3.75 27.73
CA MET A 1 29.39 4.92 27.26
C MET A 1 29.61 5.03 25.76
N ALA A 2 28.56 4.93 24.95
CA ALA A 2 28.68 5.05 23.50
C ALA A 2 28.37 6.50 23.12
N THR A 3 29.30 7.16 22.43
CA THR A 3 29.14 8.54 21.96
C THR A 3 29.01 8.52 20.44
N ILE A 4 27.97 9.15 19.92
CA ILE A 4 27.75 9.32 18.49
C ILE A 4 28.01 10.79 18.16
N THR A 5 28.91 11.05 17.22
CA THR A 5 29.23 12.41 16.75
C THR A 5 28.65 12.59 15.36
N ILE A 6 27.79 13.59 15.20
CA ILE A 6 27.13 13.91 13.93
C ILE A 6 27.64 15.27 13.45
N PRO A 7 28.29 15.34 12.28
CA PRO A 7 28.80 16.62 11.76
C PRO A 7 27.65 17.59 11.45
N LYS A 8 27.79 18.86 11.83
CA LYS A 8 26.73 19.89 11.71
C LYS A 8 26.24 20.12 10.27
N ASN A 9 27.10 19.92 9.28
CA ASN A 9 26.80 20.08 7.87
C ASN A 9 25.87 19.00 7.29
N PHE A 10 25.62 17.90 8.02
CA PHE A 10 24.63 16.89 7.62
C PHE A 10 23.19 17.35 7.89
N ILE A 11 22.98 18.37 8.72
CA ILE A 11 21.66 18.85 9.11
C ILE A 11 21.35 20.09 8.28
N SER A 12 20.54 19.89 7.23
CA SER A 12 20.14 20.95 6.31
C SER A 12 18.85 21.60 6.83
N ASN A 13 18.92 22.55 7.76
CA ASN A 13 17.79 23.34 8.29
C ASN A 13 16.56 22.58 8.87
N ASP A 14 16.60 21.25 8.94
CA ASP A 14 15.54 20.40 9.50
C ASP A 14 15.94 19.81 10.86
N ASP A 15 14.96 19.28 11.59
CA ASP A 15 15.17 18.64 12.89
C ASP A 15 15.87 17.27 12.74
N LEU A 16 16.95 17.08 13.50
CA LEU A 16 17.63 15.79 13.61
C LEU A 16 16.93 14.91 14.66
N VAL A 17 16.43 13.75 14.22
CA VAL A 17 15.83 12.74 15.11
C VAL A 17 16.72 11.51 15.18
N ILE A 18 17.06 11.07 16.40
CA ILE A 18 17.83 9.86 16.65
C ILE A 18 16.89 8.81 17.26
N ILE A 19 16.75 7.68 16.59
CA ILE A 19 15.94 6.54 17.04
C ILE A 19 16.71 5.23 16.95
N PRO A 20 16.42 4.26 17.82
CA PRO A 20 16.96 2.91 17.71
C PRO A 20 16.61 2.28 16.36
N ARG A 21 17.58 1.58 15.73
CA ARG A 21 17.38 0.92 14.43
C ARG A 21 16.11 0.05 14.38
N LYS A 22 15.86 -0.74 15.43
CA LYS A 22 14.69 -1.64 15.49
C LYS A 22 13.37 -0.89 15.41
N GLU A 23 13.29 0.28 16.04
CA GLU A 23 12.09 1.11 16.02
C GLU A 23 11.88 1.72 14.64
N TYR A 24 12.95 2.25 14.02
CA TYR A 24 12.91 2.75 12.65
C TYR A 24 12.41 1.70 11.66
N GLU A 25 12.97 0.49 11.72
CA GLU A 25 12.59 -0.63 10.85
C GLU A 25 11.12 -1.02 11.05
N SER A 26 10.64 -1.03 12.30
CA SER A 26 9.23 -1.30 12.61
C SER A 26 8.30 -0.26 11.98
N PHE A 27 8.66 1.03 12.02
CA PHE A 27 7.87 2.08 11.37
C PHE A 27 7.84 1.94 9.84
N LEU A 28 8.96 1.58 9.22
CA LEU A 28 9.01 1.34 7.78
C LEU A 28 8.13 0.17 7.36
N ASP A 29 8.11 -0.90 8.14
CA ASP A 29 7.30 -2.08 7.83
C ASP A 29 5.81 -1.82 7.99
N ILE A 30 5.41 -1.04 9.00
CA ILE A 30 4.04 -0.52 9.11
C ILE A 30 3.71 0.31 7.87
N GLY A 31 4.54 1.29 7.50
CA GLY A 31 4.29 2.12 6.31
C GLY A 31 4.09 1.31 5.02
N LYS A 32 4.89 0.25 4.82
CA LYS A 32 4.74 -0.67 3.67
C LYS A 32 3.43 -1.46 3.72
N GLN A 33 3.04 -1.97 4.88
CA GLN A 33 1.80 -2.71 5.06
C GLN A 33 0.58 -1.83 4.82
N TRP A 34 0.60 -0.59 5.31
CA TRP A 34 -0.46 0.38 5.08
C TRP A 34 -0.57 0.76 3.61
N LYS A 35 0.56 1.02 2.95
CA LYS A 35 0.59 1.26 1.50
C LYS A 35 -0.03 0.08 0.75
N LYS A 36 0.41 -1.15 1.03
CA LYS A 36 -0.12 -2.35 0.36
C LYS A 36 -1.65 -2.48 0.54
N ARG A 37 -2.16 -2.25 1.74
CA ARG A 37 -3.62 -2.28 2.01
C ARG A 37 -4.38 -1.19 1.25
N LEU A 38 -3.88 0.05 1.23
CA LEU A 38 -4.52 1.12 0.46
C LEU A 38 -4.58 0.79 -1.05
N PHE A 39 -3.48 0.27 -1.62
CA PHE A 39 -3.45 -0.13 -3.03
C PHE A 39 -4.40 -1.31 -3.32
N GLU A 40 -4.50 -2.30 -2.43
CA GLU A 40 -5.47 -3.40 -2.55
C GLU A 40 -6.93 -2.91 -2.49
N GLU A 41 -7.22 -1.90 -1.66
CA GLU A 41 -8.54 -1.26 -1.59
C GLU A 41 -8.87 -0.52 -2.90
N GLU A 42 -7.93 0.24 -3.46
CA GLU A 42 -8.12 0.94 -4.75
C GLU A 42 -8.40 -0.03 -5.91
N ASP A 43 -7.63 -1.12 -6.03
CA ASP A 43 -7.85 -2.14 -7.06
C ASP A 43 -9.23 -2.81 -6.92
N THR A 44 -9.66 -3.07 -5.68
CA THR A 44 -10.97 -3.67 -5.40
C THR A 44 -12.10 -2.72 -5.78
N ASP A 45 -11.99 -1.45 -5.43
CA ASP A 45 -12.98 -0.43 -5.77
C ASP A 45 -13.09 -0.22 -7.29
N GLN A 46 -11.95 -0.22 -7.99
CA GLN A 46 -11.92 -0.17 -9.45
C GLN A 46 -12.60 -1.39 -10.08
N ALA A 47 -12.32 -2.60 -9.59
CA ALA A 47 -12.97 -3.82 -10.07
C ALA A 47 -14.50 -3.78 -9.88
N ILE A 48 -14.96 -3.28 -8.73
CA ILE A 48 -16.40 -3.10 -8.44
C ILE A 48 -17.02 -2.07 -9.39
N ALA A 49 -16.33 -0.95 -9.65
CA ALA A 49 -16.81 0.09 -10.56
C ALA A 49 -16.96 -0.43 -12.00
N ILE A 50 -15.97 -1.20 -12.48
CA ILE A 50 -16.01 -1.85 -13.80
C ILE A 50 -17.19 -2.83 -13.86
N TYR A 51 -17.32 -3.72 -12.87
CA TYR A 51 -18.44 -4.68 -12.81
C TYR A 51 -19.80 -3.96 -12.88
N LYS A 52 -20.01 -2.92 -12.06
CA LYS A 52 -21.28 -2.17 -12.03
C LYS A 52 -21.57 -1.52 -13.39
N LYS A 53 -20.55 -0.98 -14.07
CA LYS A 53 -20.68 -0.36 -15.40
C LYS A 53 -21.04 -1.39 -16.46
N GLU A 54 -20.32 -2.51 -16.52
CA GLU A 54 -20.54 -3.56 -17.52
C GLU A 54 -21.86 -4.31 -17.31
N LYS A 55 -22.27 -4.50 -16.05
CA LYS A 55 -23.58 -5.06 -15.70
C LYS A 55 -24.72 -4.21 -16.25
N LYS A 56 -24.65 -2.88 -16.06
CA LYS A 56 -25.64 -1.93 -16.60
C LYS A 56 -25.67 -1.94 -18.13
N GLN A 57 -24.53 -2.18 -18.78
CA GLN A 57 -24.41 -2.25 -20.23
C GLN A 57 -24.77 -3.62 -20.83
N GLY A 58 -25.12 -4.62 -20.00
CA GLY A 58 -25.44 -5.97 -20.46
C GLY A 58 -24.24 -6.72 -21.08
N LYS A 59 -23.01 -6.28 -20.82
CA LYS A 59 -21.79 -6.87 -21.40
C LYS A 59 -21.31 -8.13 -20.68
N LEU A 60 -21.77 -8.35 -19.44
CA LEU A 60 -21.33 -9.48 -18.62
C LEU A 60 -21.92 -10.80 -19.12
N LYS A 61 -21.05 -11.74 -19.50
CA LYS A 61 -21.46 -13.10 -19.84
C LYS A 61 -21.88 -13.84 -18.57
N ILE A 62 -23.12 -14.34 -18.54
CA ILE A 62 -23.65 -15.12 -17.42
C ILE A 62 -23.58 -16.59 -17.81
N SER A 63 -22.71 -17.36 -17.15
CA SER A 63 -22.69 -18.81 -17.25
C SER A 63 -23.62 -19.38 -16.18
N LYS A 64 -24.58 -20.24 -16.55
CA LYS A 64 -25.50 -20.88 -15.59
C LYS A 64 -24.88 -22.04 -14.82
N SER A 65 -23.75 -22.56 -15.31
CA SER A 65 -23.04 -23.70 -14.73
C SER A 65 -21.56 -23.61 -15.07
N LEU A 66 -20.70 -24.01 -14.13
CA LEU A 66 -19.25 -24.14 -14.37
C LEU A 66 -18.93 -25.09 -15.54
N SER A 67 -19.80 -26.06 -15.84
CA SER A 67 -19.64 -26.96 -16.99
C SER A 67 -19.76 -26.26 -18.35
N SER A 68 -20.33 -25.04 -18.40
CA SER A 68 -20.47 -24.24 -19.62
C SER A 68 -19.26 -23.37 -19.95
N LEU A 69 -18.20 -23.43 -19.14
CA LEU A 69 -16.93 -22.71 -19.32
C LEU A 69 -15.85 -23.54 -20.05
N ARG A 70 -16.19 -24.75 -20.52
CA ARG A 70 -15.29 -25.63 -21.29
C ARG A 70 -15.39 -25.39 -22.79
#